data_AF-A0A379U0G3-F1
#
_entry.id   AF-A0A379U0G3-F1
#
_cell.length_a   1.000
_cell.length_b   1.000
_cell.length_c   1.000
_cell.angle_alpha   90.00
_cell.angle_beta   90.00
_cell.angle_gamma   90.00
#
_symmetry.space_group_name_H-M   'P 1'
#
loop_
_entity.id
_entity.type
_entity.pdbx_description
1 polymer ?
#
loop_
_entity_poly.entity_id
_entity_poly.type
_entity_poly.pdbx_seq_one_letter_code
_entity_poly.pdbx_strand_id
1 'polypeptide(L)'
;MRLSHCEDDPVTIMYDFSPQAVTQQADVLLTQVQAAITERQEYVYLLIDREALPEDMMHPFICALMDQRPVPVTLPHRNLSMDRHPWLIPLDLTQATHHALLESSIRHALEEQHPDRLCNGGGRAVCGWLTSPYETAVMAKQLGYTAIQRLISGQQILLRYYDPAIHGILWPQLDDVQHERWLGVLSGWHYPDGDGRLVSHDHSPSPYPYMTFSLDGEPGG
;
A
#
# COMPACT_ATOMS: atom_id res chain seq x y z
N MET A 1 -11.15 55.66 6.14
CA MET A 1 -11.51 54.26 6.46
C MET A 1 -10.38 53.39 5.92
N ARG A 2 -9.45 52.98 6.79
CA ARG A 2 -8.31 52.12 6.43
C ARG A 2 -8.82 50.68 6.40
N LEU A 3 -8.70 50.02 5.26
CA LEU A 3 -8.85 48.58 5.15
C LEU A 3 -7.51 47.97 5.57
N SER A 4 -7.49 47.34 6.73
CA SER A 4 -6.36 46.53 7.20
C SER A 4 -6.26 45.30 6.31
N HIS A 5 -5.16 45.18 5.56
CA HIS A 5 -4.77 43.91 4.95
C HIS A 5 -4.25 43.03 6.09
N CYS A 6 -4.97 41.94 6.40
CA CYS A 6 -4.37 40.80 7.09
C CYS A 6 -3.49 40.12 6.04
N GLU A 7 -2.19 40.36 6.11
CA GLU A 7 -1.21 39.42 5.55
C GLU A 7 -1.22 38.22 6.51
N ASP A 8 -1.96 37.17 6.13
CA ASP A 8 -1.74 35.86 6.72
C ASP A 8 -0.38 35.38 6.21
N ASP A 9 0.65 35.49 7.06
CA ASP A 9 1.93 34.84 6.81
C ASP A 9 1.67 33.36 6.52
N PRO A 10 2.15 32.80 5.38
CA PRO A 10 1.99 31.39 5.12
C PRO A 10 2.71 30.61 6.23
N VAL A 11 1.94 29.86 7.03
CA VAL A 11 2.48 28.93 8.02
C VAL A 11 3.36 27.96 7.25
N THR A 12 4.68 28.20 7.31
CA THR A 12 5.66 27.29 6.74
C THR A 12 5.76 26.13 7.72
N ILE A 13 5.01 25.07 7.45
CA ILE A 13 5.16 23.80 8.16
C ILE A 13 6.54 23.26 7.77
N MET A 14 7.51 23.39 8.69
CA MET A 14 8.79 22.72 8.50
C MET A 14 8.68 21.28 8.99
N TYR A 15 8.83 20.35 8.05
CA TYR A 15 8.97 18.93 8.37
C TYR A 15 10.42 18.63 8.75
N ASP A 16 10.60 17.87 9.83
CA ASP A 16 11.92 17.44 10.30
C ASP A 16 12.27 16.09 9.65
N PHE A 17 13.11 16.14 8.62
CA PHE A 17 13.64 14.95 7.95
C PHE A 17 15.02 14.53 8.51
N SER A 18 15.39 15.01 9.70
CA SER A 18 16.64 14.59 10.34
C SER A 18 16.63 13.07 10.60
N PRO A 19 17.79 12.40 10.58
CA PRO A 19 17.87 10.97 10.84
C PRO A 19 17.23 10.55 12.18
N GLN A 20 17.31 11.42 13.19
CA GLN A 20 16.69 11.19 14.50
C GLN A 20 15.16 11.24 14.42
N ALA A 21 14.59 12.26 13.77
CA ALA A 21 13.14 12.38 13.60
C ALA A 21 12.57 11.22 12.78
N VAL A 22 13.24 10.83 11.68
CA VAL A 22 12.86 9.68 10.85
C VAL A 22 12.91 8.39 11.67
N THR A 23 13.94 8.18 12.49
CA THR A 23 14.04 7.00 13.37
C THR A 23 12.88 6.96 14.38
N GLN A 24 12.61 8.08 15.04
CA GLN A 24 11.50 8.17 15.99
C GLN A 24 10.15 7.93 15.33
N GLN A 25 9.94 8.48 14.13
CA GLN A 25 8.72 8.25 13.36
C GLN A 25 8.59 6.78 12.95
N ALA A 26 9.68 6.14 12.53
CA ALA A 26 9.71 4.72 12.20
C ALA A 26 9.34 3.84 13.40
N ASP A 27 9.85 4.14 14.59
CA ASP A 27 9.54 3.38 15.81
C ASP A 27 8.06 3.51 16.21
N VAL A 28 7.50 4.73 16.09
CA VAL A 28 6.07 4.98 16.32
C VAL A 28 5.23 4.21 15.30
N LEU A 29 5.55 4.33 14.01
CA LEU A 29 4.83 3.67 12.94
C LEU A 29 4.89 2.14 13.06
N LEU A 30 6.06 1.60 13.42
CA LEU A 30 6.25 0.18 13.70
C LEU A 30 5.34 -0.31 14.81
N THR A 31 5.27 0.43 15.92
CA THR A 31 4.40 0.08 17.05
C THR A 31 2.93 0.06 16.62
N GLN A 32 2.50 1.05 15.85
CA GLN A 32 1.12 1.15 15.35
C GLN A 32 0.78 0.03 14.36
N VAL A 33 1.67 -0.26 13.41
CA VAL A 33 1.50 -1.34 12.43
C VAL A 33 1.46 -2.69 13.12
N GLN A 34 2.38 -2.96 14.06
CA GLN A 34 2.37 -4.20 14.83
C GLN A 34 1.07 -4.37 15.61
N ALA A 35 0.57 -3.33 16.27
CA ALA A 35 -0.71 -3.38 16.96
C ALA A 35 -1.87 -3.71 16.01
N ALA A 36 -1.92 -3.06 14.85
CA ALA A 36 -2.98 -3.26 13.86
C ALA A 36 -2.98 -4.69 13.27
N ILE A 37 -1.80 -5.23 12.92
CA ILE A 37 -1.70 -6.53 12.24
C ILE A 37 -1.76 -7.74 13.19
N THR A 38 -1.54 -7.54 14.49
CA THR A 38 -1.56 -8.63 15.48
C THR A 38 -2.92 -8.85 16.14
N GLU A 39 -3.85 -7.90 16.00
CA GLU A 39 -5.16 -7.94 16.66
C GLU A 39 -5.98 -9.20 16.30
N ARG A 40 -5.90 -9.67 15.06
CA ARG A 40 -6.82 -10.70 14.51
C ARG A 40 -6.23 -12.11 14.36
N GLN A 41 -4.95 -12.32 14.66
CA GLN A 41 -4.25 -13.61 14.45
C GLN A 41 -4.44 -14.20 13.04
N GLU A 42 -4.32 -13.35 12.03
CA GLU A 42 -4.53 -13.70 10.62
C GLU A 42 -3.20 -13.75 9.85
N TYR A 43 -3.26 -14.11 8.56
CA TYR A 43 -2.09 -13.98 7.70
C TYR A 43 -1.74 -12.50 7.52
N VAL A 44 -0.45 -12.20 7.63
CA VAL A 44 0.11 -10.86 7.43
C VAL A 44 0.88 -10.85 6.11
N TYR A 45 0.74 -9.78 5.35
CA TYR A 45 1.43 -9.61 4.08
C TYR A 45 2.07 -8.23 3.97
N LEU A 46 3.20 -8.17 3.27
CA LEU A 46 3.78 -6.95 2.74
C LEU A 46 3.50 -6.89 1.24
N LEU A 47 2.86 -5.82 0.79
CA LEU A 47 2.64 -5.54 -0.63
C LEU A 47 3.66 -4.51 -1.12
N ILE A 48 4.36 -4.84 -2.20
CA ILE A 48 5.37 -3.98 -2.82
C ILE A 48 4.99 -3.74 -4.28
N ASP A 49 4.92 -2.47 -4.68
CA ASP A 49 4.92 -2.12 -6.09
C ASP A 49 6.34 -2.21 -6.64
N ARG A 50 6.59 -3.27 -7.39
CA ARG A 50 7.88 -3.51 -8.01
C ARG A 50 8.28 -2.40 -8.99
N GLU A 51 7.32 -1.77 -9.67
CA GLU A 51 7.60 -0.72 -10.67
C GLU A 51 8.18 0.54 -10.01
N ALA A 52 7.88 0.77 -8.74
CA ALA A 52 8.35 1.93 -7.97
C ALA A 52 9.65 1.68 -7.19
N LEU A 53 10.19 0.45 -7.21
CA LEU A 53 11.46 0.14 -6.54
C LEU A 53 12.64 0.87 -7.22
N PRO A 54 13.68 1.25 -6.44
CA PRO A 54 14.93 1.77 -7.01
C PRO A 54 15.53 0.82 -8.04
N GLU A 55 16.21 1.37 -9.06
CA GLU A 55 16.88 0.57 -10.11
C GLU A 55 18.03 -0.28 -9.55
N ASP A 56 18.65 0.15 -8.44
CA ASP A 56 19.73 -0.58 -7.78
C ASP A 56 19.20 -1.86 -7.10
N MET A 57 19.18 -2.96 -7.85
CA MET A 57 18.77 -4.28 -7.34
C MET A 57 19.67 -4.82 -6.22
N MET A 58 20.85 -4.23 -5.99
CA MET A 58 21.74 -4.60 -4.89
C MET A 58 21.43 -3.82 -3.60
N HIS A 59 20.42 -2.95 -3.62
CA HIS A 59 19.97 -2.24 -2.42
C HIS A 59 19.57 -3.26 -1.32
N PRO A 60 20.03 -3.10 -0.06
CA PRO A 60 19.81 -4.08 0.99
C PRO A 60 18.35 -4.46 1.21
N PHE A 61 17.44 -3.48 1.14
CA PHE A 61 16.00 -3.73 1.24
C PHE A 61 15.46 -4.61 0.11
N ILE A 62 15.93 -4.41 -1.13
CA ILE A 62 15.50 -5.21 -2.29
C ILE A 62 16.04 -6.64 -2.18
N CYS A 63 17.30 -6.80 -1.75
CA CYS A 63 17.86 -8.11 -1.46
C CYS A 63 17.04 -8.86 -0.40
N ALA A 64 16.70 -8.18 0.71
CA ALA A 64 15.89 -8.77 1.79
C ALA A 64 14.48 -9.19 1.31
N LEU A 65 13.85 -8.42 0.41
CA LEU A 65 12.59 -8.79 -0.23
C LEU A 65 12.77 -10.04 -1.11
N MET A 66 13.79 -10.06 -1.97
CA MET A 66 14.05 -11.17 -2.88
C MET A 66 14.37 -12.48 -2.14
N ASP A 67 15.07 -12.41 -1.01
CA ASP A 67 15.36 -13.56 -0.15
C ASP A 67 14.08 -14.24 0.36
N GLN A 68 12.98 -13.50 0.49
CA GLN A 68 11.67 -14.07 0.85
C GLN A 68 10.91 -14.71 -0.31
N ARG A 69 11.46 -14.66 -1.54
CA ARG A 69 10.85 -15.20 -2.76
C ARG A 69 9.41 -14.67 -2.96
N PRO A 70 9.26 -13.37 -3.26
CA PRO A 70 7.96 -12.72 -3.35
C PRO A 70 7.04 -13.43 -4.35
N VAL A 71 5.76 -13.55 -3.99
CA VAL A 71 4.72 -14.07 -4.88
C VAL A 71 4.25 -12.93 -5.80
N PRO A 72 4.29 -13.09 -7.14
CA PRO A 72 3.81 -12.06 -8.04
C PRO A 72 2.28 -11.95 -7.98
N VAL A 73 1.79 -10.74 -7.77
CA VAL A 73 0.37 -10.37 -7.94
C VAL A 73 0.13 -10.24 -9.44
N THR A 74 -0.38 -11.30 -10.05
CA THR A 74 -0.61 -11.33 -11.50
C THR A 74 -1.68 -10.34 -11.90
N LEU A 75 -1.35 -9.39 -12.78
CA LEU A 75 -2.29 -8.43 -13.34
C LEU A 75 -2.84 -9.01 -14.65
N PRO A 76 -4.10 -9.50 -14.72
CA PRO A 76 -4.65 -10.22 -15.88
C PRO A 76 -5.00 -9.27 -17.05
N HIS A 77 -4.00 -8.59 -17.58
CA HIS A 77 -4.12 -7.64 -18.69
C HIS A 77 -3.11 -7.95 -19.79
N ARG A 78 -3.61 -8.17 -21.01
CA ARG A 78 -2.81 -8.67 -22.16
C ARG A 78 -1.59 -7.82 -22.54
N ASN A 79 -1.58 -6.53 -22.19
CA ASN A 79 -0.50 -5.60 -22.55
C ASN A 79 0.43 -5.28 -21.37
N LEU A 80 0.24 -5.88 -20.19
CA LEU A 80 1.12 -5.68 -19.05
C LEU A 80 2.18 -6.79 -19.01
N SER A 81 3.41 -6.36 -18.83
CA SER A 81 4.57 -7.24 -18.69
C SER A 81 4.75 -7.66 -17.21
N MET A 82 5.33 -8.84 -16.99
CA MET A 82 5.43 -9.44 -15.65
C MET A 82 6.32 -8.66 -14.67
N ASP A 83 7.21 -7.82 -15.16
CA ASP A 83 8.03 -6.88 -14.39
C ASP A 83 7.20 -5.79 -13.71
N ARG A 84 5.97 -5.55 -14.16
CA ARG A 84 5.02 -4.60 -13.54
C ARG A 84 4.13 -5.24 -12.49
N HIS A 85 4.24 -6.54 -12.26
CA HIS A 85 3.43 -7.22 -11.25
C HIS A 85 3.92 -6.84 -9.86
N PRO A 86 3.03 -6.36 -8.96
CA PRO A 86 3.38 -6.17 -7.57
C PRO A 86 3.85 -7.47 -6.93
N TRP A 87 4.60 -7.34 -5.85
CA TRP A 87 5.08 -8.44 -5.04
C TRP A 87 4.27 -8.53 -3.76
N LEU A 88 3.79 -9.74 -3.46
CA LEU A 88 3.17 -10.07 -2.19
C LEU A 88 4.12 -10.98 -1.40
N ILE A 89 4.51 -10.53 -0.22
CA ILE A 89 5.40 -11.27 0.68
C ILE A 89 4.60 -11.66 1.93
N PRO A 90 4.36 -12.97 2.17
CA PRO A 90 3.78 -13.41 3.43
C PRO A 90 4.77 -13.19 4.58
N LEU A 91 4.29 -12.64 5.69
CA LEU A 91 5.09 -12.37 6.89
C LEU A 91 4.64 -13.28 8.02
N ASP A 92 5.53 -14.19 8.42
CA ASP A 92 5.45 -14.91 9.69
C ASP A 92 6.24 -14.14 10.76
N LEU A 93 5.51 -13.37 11.58
CA LEU A 93 6.09 -12.51 12.62
C LEU A 93 6.67 -13.28 13.82
N THR A 94 6.57 -14.62 13.84
CA THR A 94 7.32 -15.45 14.80
C THR A 94 8.79 -15.60 14.40
N GLN A 95 9.14 -15.25 13.15
CA GLN A 95 10.51 -15.34 12.62
C GLN A 95 11.20 -13.98 12.67
N ALA A 96 12.41 -13.96 13.24
CA ALA A 96 13.21 -12.74 13.36
C ALA A 96 13.52 -12.08 12.00
N THR A 97 13.69 -12.87 10.94
CA THR A 97 13.94 -12.37 9.58
C THR A 97 12.76 -11.57 9.03
N HIS A 98 11.53 -12.05 9.25
CA HIS A 98 10.32 -11.36 8.82
C HIS A 98 10.00 -10.15 9.70
N HIS A 99 10.33 -10.21 10.99
CA HIS A 99 10.25 -9.05 11.88
C HIS A 99 11.20 -7.94 11.40
N ALA A 100 12.46 -8.28 11.10
CA ALA A 100 13.42 -7.35 10.52
C ALA A 100 12.97 -6.80 9.16
N LEU A 101 12.33 -7.62 8.32
CA LEU A 101 11.76 -7.16 7.05
C LEU A 101 10.61 -6.17 7.24
N LEU A 102 9.73 -6.41 8.21
CA LEU A 102 8.67 -5.49 8.59
C LEU A 102 9.28 -4.13 8.98
N GLU A 103 10.23 -4.12 9.91
CA GLU A 103 10.92 -2.89 10.32
C GLU A 103 11.59 -2.17 9.14
N SER A 104 12.31 -2.92 8.29
CA SER A 104 12.98 -2.35 7.12
C SER A 104 11.99 -1.77 6.12
N SER A 105 10.82 -2.39 5.93
CA SER A 105 9.78 -1.88 5.03
C SER A 105 9.17 -0.58 5.54
N ILE A 106 9.02 -0.42 6.87
CA ILE A 106 8.54 0.82 7.49
C ILE A 106 9.54 1.94 7.29
N ARG A 107 10.82 1.69 7.56
CA ARG A 107 11.89 2.68 7.33
C ARG A 107 11.93 3.08 5.85
N HIS A 108 11.87 2.10 4.94
CA HIS A 108 11.87 2.38 3.51
C HIS A 108 10.65 3.22 3.08
N ALA A 109 9.45 2.90 3.58
CA ALA A 109 8.23 3.63 3.25
C ALA A 109 8.30 5.11 3.68
N LEU A 110 8.96 5.40 4.81
CA LEU A 110 9.21 6.78 5.27
C LEU A 110 10.31 7.46 4.45
N GLU A 111 11.38 6.74 4.11
CA GLU A 111 12.44 7.27 3.25
C GLU A 111 11.91 7.66 1.86
N GLU A 112 10.98 6.89 1.29
CA GLU A 112 10.31 7.18 0.00
C GLU A 112 9.59 8.54 -0.01
N GLN A 113 9.22 9.06 1.16
CA GLN A 113 8.53 10.34 1.30
C GLN A 113 9.48 11.54 1.41
N HIS A 114 10.79 11.30 1.46
CA HIS A 114 11.77 12.37 1.55
C HIS A 114 11.62 13.33 0.34
N PRO A 115 11.51 14.66 0.55
CA PRO A 115 11.26 15.62 -0.53
C PRO A 115 12.25 15.49 -1.69
N ASP A 116 13.54 15.30 -1.38
CA ASP A 116 14.56 15.12 -2.42
C ASP A 116 14.31 13.87 -3.28
N ARG A 117 13.82 12.77 -2.70
CA ARG A 117 13.51 11.57 -3.49
C ARG A 117 12.30 11.82 -4.38
N LEU A 118 11.25 12.42 -3.84
CA LEU A 118 10.04 12.76 -4.60
C LEU A 118 10.34 13.75 -5.74
N CYS A 119 11.13 14.80 -5.47
CA CYS A 119 11.53 15.79 -6.48
C CYS A 119 12.40 15.20 -7.60
N ASN A 120 13.13 14.13 -7.30
CA ASN A 120 13.92 13.37 -8.27
C ASN A 120 13.12 12.25 -8.97
N GLY A 121 11.80 12.23 -8.82
CA GLY A 121 10.92 11.23 -9.46
C GLY A 121 10.89 9.87 -8.77
N GLY A 122 11.37 9.78 -7.53
CA GLY A 122 11.25 8.57 -6.72
C GLY A 122 9.80 8.23 -6.43
N GLY A 123 9.44 6.96 -6.68
CA GLY A 123 8.12 6.41 -6.38
C GLY A 123 7.97 5.95 -4.93
N ARG A 124 6.76 5.45 -4.61
CA ARG A 124 6.44 4.83 -3.32
C ARG A 124 6.19 3.33 -3.53
N ALA A 125 7.18 2.50 -3.26
CA ALA A 125 7.12 1.07 -3.53
C ALA A 125 6.41 0.30 -2.42
N VAL A 126 6.44 0.77 -1.17
CA VAL A 126 5.76 0.09 -0.07
C VAL A 126 4.26 0.42 -0.10
N CYS A 127 3.47 -0.47 -0.73
CA CYS A 127 2.02 -0.32 -0.87
C CYS A 127 1.25 -0.43 0.45
N GLY A 128 1.79 -1.20 1.40
CA GLY A 128 1.23 -1.35 2.72
C GLY A 128 1.43 -2.74 3.32
N TRP A 129 1.01 -2.85 4.57
CA TRP A 129 0.94 -4.07 5.37
C TRP A 129 -0.51 -4.50 5.44
N LEU A 130 -0.78 -5.73 5.00
CA LEU A 130 -2.14 -6.24 4.81
C LEU A 130 -2.39 -7.39 5.78
N THR A 131 -3.63 -7.53 6.21
CA THR A 131 -4.10 -8.70 6.96
C THR A 131 -5.24 -9.37 6.20
N SER A 132 -5.31 -10.70 6.33
CA SER A 132 -6.41 -11.48 5.76
C SER A 132 -6.49 -12.87 6.40
N PRO A 133 -7.70 -13.45 6.59
CA PRO A 133 -7.85 -14.84 7.00
C PRO A 133 -7.50 -15.82 5.86
N TYR A 134 -7.25 -15.32 4.65
CA TYR A 134 -6.97 -16.14 3.47
C TYR A 134 -5.48 -16.26 3.16
N GLU A 135 -5.12 -17.40 2.57
CA GLU A 135 -3.75 -17.71 2.16
C GLU A 135 -3.25 -16.88 0.98
N THR A 136 -1.93 -16.91 0.75
CA THR A 136 -1.22 -16.03 -0.19
C THR A 136 -1.77 -16.11 -1.61
N ALA A 137 -2.18 -17.30 -2.08
CA ALA A 137 -2.71 -17.48 -3.42
C ALA A 137 -4.05 -16.74 -3.63
N VAL A 138 -4.93 -16.77 -2.62
CA VAL A 138 -6.21 -16.05 -2.64
C VAL A 138 -5.98 -14.55 -2.64
N MET A 139 -5.07 -14.08 -1.77
CA MET A 139 -4.70 -12.67 -1.67
C MET A 139 -4.09 -12.13 -2.97
N ALA A 140 -3.11 -12.82 -3.53
CA ALA A 140 -2.47 -12.41 -4.78
C ALA A 140 -3.47 -12.35 -5.94
N LYS A 141 -4.40 -13.31 -6.01
CA LYS A 141 -5.47 -13.29 -7.00
C LYS A 141 -6.46 -12.15 -6.77
N GLN A 142 -6.87 -11.90 -5.53
CA GLN A 142 -7.75 -10.77 -5.21
C GLN A 142 -7.14 -9.45 -5.65
N LEU A 143 -5.93 -9.15 -5.19
CA LEU A 143 -5.24 -7.91 -5.50
C LEU A 143 -5.08 -7.69 -7.01
N GLY A 144 -4.67 -8.74 -7.72
CA GLY A 144 -4.39 -8.65 -9.15
C GLY A 144 -5.63 -8.44 -10.02
N TYR A 145 -6.72 -9.15 -9.70
CA TYR A 145 -7.97 -9.02 -10.44
C TYR A 145 -8.68 -7.70 -10.12
N THR A 146 -8.66 -7.24 -8.86
CA THR A 146 -9.20 -5.92 -8.49
C THR A 146 -8.42 -4.77 -9.12
N ALA A 147 -7.14 -4.95 -9.45
CA ALA A 147 -6.38 -3.92 -10.14
C ALA A 147 -6.78 -3.73 -11.62
N ILE A 148 -7.43 -4.72 -12.25
CA ILE A 148 -7.83 -4.62 -13.66
C ILE A 148 -9.34 -4.36 -13.75
N GLN A 149 -9.69 -3.09 -13.96
CA GLN A 149 -11.08 -2.66 -14.10
C GLN A 149 -11.53 -2.73 -15.57
N ARG A 150 -12.81 -3.06 -15.78
CA ARG A 150 -13.42 -3.07 -17.12
C ARG A 150 -14.41 -1.92 -17.22
N LEU A 151 -14.14 -1.02 -18.15
CA LEU A 151 -15.03 0.10 -18.46
C LEU A 151 -16.28 -0.39 -19.21
N ILE A 152 -17.34 0.44 -19.21
CA ILE A 152 -18.58 0.20 -19.95
C ILE A 152 -18.33 -0.04 -21.44
N SER A 153 -17.28 0.59 -22.02
CA SER A 153 -16.86 0.37 -23.40
C SER A 153 -16.29 -1.02 -23.68
N GLY A 154 -16.12 -1.86 -22.65
CA GLY A 154 -15.43 -3.15 -22.72
C GLY A 154 -13.90 -3.04 -22.66
N GLN A 155 -13.35 -1.83 -22.65
CA GLN A 155 -11.92 -1.60 -22.46
C GLN A 155 -11.49 -1.97 -21.04
N GLN A 156 -10.33 -2.60 -20.90
CA GLN A 156 -9.70 -2.83 -19.61
C GLN A 156 -8.70 -1.71 -19.30
N ILE A 157 -8.67 -1.30 -18.04
CA ILE A 157 -7.70 -0.34 -17.51
C ILE A 157 -7.01 -0.93 -16.27
N LEU A 158 -5.77 -0.53 -16.04
CA LEU A 158 -5.09 -0.78 -14.77
C LEU A 158 -5.42 0.36 -13.82
N LEU A 159 -6.09 0.03 -12.72
CA LEU A 159 -6.24 0.90 -11.57
C LEU A 159 -5.17 0.51 -10.55
N ARG A 160 -4.11 1.32 -10.44
CA ARG A 160 -3.03 1.15 -9.45
C ARG A 160 -3.51 1.56 -8.04
N TYR A 161 -4.61 0.98 -7.61
CA TYR A 161 -5.26 1.31 -6.34
C TYR A 161 -4.38 1.00 -5.12
N TYR A 162 -3.46 0.04 -5.29
CA TYR A 162 -2.45 -0.33 -4.30
C TYR A 162 -1.31 0.67 -4.15
N ASP A 163 -1.17 1.63 -5.06
CA ASP A 163 -0.14 2.66 -4.98
C ASP A 163 -0.50 3.63 -3.84
N PRO A 164 0.35 3.80 -2.81
CA PRO A 164 0.05 4.68 -1.68
C PRO A 164 -0.25 6.13 -2.06
N ALA A 165 0.32 6.64 -3.16
CA ALA A 165 0.04 7.99 -3.64
C ALA A 165 -1.34 8.11 -4.29
N ILE A 166 -1.87 7.00 -4.82
CA ILE A 166 -3.19 6.92 -5.45
C ILE A 166 -4.27 6.54 -4.42
N HIS A 167 -3.94 5.65 -3.48
CA HIS A 167 -4.87 5.14 -2.46
C HIS A 167 -5.55 6.28 -1.71
N GLY A 168 -4.77 7.20 -1.13
CA GLY A 168 -5.30 8.32 -0.35
C GLY A 168 -6.18 9.30 -1.14
N ILE A 169 -6.00 9.36 -2.46
CA ILE A 169 -6.81 10.20 -3.37
C ILE A 169 -8.11 9.49 -3.75
N LEU A 170 -8.03 8.21 -4.10
CA LEU A 170 -9.19 7.45 -4.58
C LEU A 170 -10.14 7.06 -3.45
N TRP A 171 -9.61 6.62 -2.31
CA TRP A 171 -10.42 6.11 -1.20
C TRP A 171 -11.61 7.01 -0.82
N PRO A 172 -11.46 8.33 -0.59
CA PRO A 172 -12.58 9.19 -0.22
C PRO A 172 -13.58 9.46 -1.36
N GLN A 173 -13.28 9.06 -2.59
CA GLN A 173 -14.18 9.21 -3.75
C GLN A 173 -15.10 7.99 -3.96
N LEU A 174 -14.86 6.91 -3.23
CA LEU A 174 -15.57 5.65 -3.36
C LEU A 174 -16.73 5.57 -2.37
N ASP A 175 -17.80 4.90 -2.79
CA ASP A 175 -18.91 4.55 -1.91
C ASP A 175 -18.62 3.29 -1.08
N ASP A 176 -19.51 2.97 -0.13
CA ASP A 176 -19.34 1.82 0.77
C ASP A 176 -19.21 0.50 0.00
N VAL A 177 -19.97 0.31 -1.08
CA VAL A 177 -19.93 -0.92 -1.90
C VAL A 177 -18.58 -1.03 -2.62
N GLN A 178 -18.04 0.09 -3.08
CA GLN A 178 -16.71 0.16 -3.67
C GLN A 178 -15.60 -0.10 -2.65
N HIS A 179 -15.73 0.40 -1.42
CA HIS A 179 -14.80 0.06 -0.33
C HIS A 179 -14.82 -1.43 0.01
N GLU A 180 -16.02 -2.03 0.12
CA GLU A 180 -16.17 -3.48 0.32
C GLU A 180 -15.52 -4.27 -0.82
N ARG A 181 -15.63 -3.80 -2.06
CA ARG A 181 -15.01 -4.46 -3.22
C ARG A 181 -13.50 -4.31 -3.26
N TRP A 182 -13.01 -3.12 -2.92
CA TRP A 182 -11.58 -2.81 -2.80
C TRP A 182 -10.90 -3.69 -1.77
N LEU A 183 -11.45 -3.75 -0.55
CA LEU A 183 -10.88 -4.54 0.54
C LEU A 183 -11.19 -6.02 0.38
N GLY A 184 -12.37 -6.40 -0.10
CA GLY A 184 -12.70 -7.75 -0.53
C GLY A 184 -12.39 -8.82 0.51
N VAL A 185 -11.26 -9.52 0.33
CA VAL A 185 -10.82 -10.61 1.23
C VAL A 185 -9.84 -10.15 2.32
N LEU A 186 -9.46 -8.87 2.32
CA LEU A 186 -8.60 -8.26 3.32
C LEU A 186 -9.42 -7.95 4.57
N SER A 187 -8.80 -8.17 5.73
CA SER A 187 -9.32 -7.69 7.02
C SER A 187 -8.73 -6.34 7.40
N GLY A 188 -7.58 -5.98 6.85
CA GLY A 188 -6.89 -4.72 7.10
C GLY A 188 -5.96 -4.34 5.97
N TRP A 189 -5.89 -3.04 5.68
CA TRP A 189 -4.88 -2.41 4.83
C TRP A 189 -4.27 -1.23 5.58
N HIS A 190 -2.97 -1.31 5.86
CA HIS A 190 -2.25 -0.34 6.66
C HIS A 190 -1.10 0.26 5.84
N TYR A 191 -1.06 1.57 5.69
CA TYR A 191 -0.03 2.24 4.88
C TYR A 191 0.25 3.65 5.43
N PRO A 192 1.45 4.21 5.21
CA PRO A 192 1.70 5.60 5.59
C PRO A 192 1.04 6.55 4.58
N ASP A 193 0.37 7.61 5.03
CA ASP A 193 -0.07 8.71 4.17
C ASP A 193 1.10 9.59 3.73
N GLY A 194 0.83 10.70 3.03
CA GLY A 194 1.88 11.62 2.55
C GLY A 194 2.69 12.31 3.66
N ASP A 195 2.21 12.32 4.91
CA ASP A 195 2.91 12.85 6.08
C ASP A 195 3.63 11.75 6.88
N GLY A 196 3.58 10.51 6.42
CA GLY A 196 4.15 9.36 7.11
C GLY A 196 3.35 8.93 8.34
N ARG A 197 2.06 9.30 8.43
CA ARG A 197 1.14 8.83 9.47
C ARG A 197 0.48 7.53 9.02
N LEU A 198 0.24 6.62 9.95
CA LEU A 198 -0.48 5.40 9.63
C LEU A 198 -1.93 5.69 9.26
N VAL A 199 -2.34 5.24 8.08
CA VAL A 199 -3.73 5.08 7.69
C VAL A 199 -4.06 3.60 7.70
N SER A 200 -5.19 3.27 8.34
CA SER A 200 -5.70 1.90 8.45
C SER A 200 -7.11 1.84 7.89
N HIS A 201 -7.36 0.87 7.03
CA HIS A 201 -8.70 0.50 6.60
C HIS A 201 -8.98 -0.93 7.06
N ASP A 202 -9.78 -1.04 8.12
CA ASP A 202 -10.23 -2.33 8.65
C ASP A 202 -11.54 -2.74 8.00
N HIS A 203 -11.69 -4.04 7.75
CA HIS A 203 -12.84 -4.61 7.07
C HIS A 203 -13.21 -5.96 7.66
N SER A 204 -14.46 -6.38 7.45
CA SER A 204 -14.88 -7.76 7.68
C SER A 204 -14.73 -8.51 6.36
N PRO A 205 -13.73 -9.40 6.22
CA PRO A 205 -13.44 -10.06 4.95
C PRO A 205 -14.67 -10.75 4.36
N SER A 206 -14.88 -10.61 3.06
CA SER A 206 -15.91 -11.35 2.33
C SER A 206 -15.70 -12.86 2.53
N PRO A 207 -16.76 -13.63 2.87
CA PRO A 207 -16.70 -15.10 2.92
C PRO A 207 -16.67 -15.73 1.53
N TYR A 208 -16.90 -14.94 0.47
CA TYR A 208 -16.92 -15.37 -0.93
C TYR A 208 -15.76 -14.71 -1.67
N PRO A 209 -14.55 -15.30 -1.65
CA PRO A 209 -13.43 -14.77 -2.41
C PRO A 209 -13.79 -14.70 -3.90
N TYR A 210 -13.25 -13.69 -4.60
CA TYR A 210 -13.37 -13.52 -6.06
C TYR A 210 -14.68 -12.96 -6.61
N MET A 211 -15.64 -12.59 -5.75
CA MET A 211 -16.89 -11.93 -6.18
C MET A 211 -16.78 -10.39 -6.22
N THR A 212 -15.61 -9.83 -5.88
CA THR A 212 -15.41 -8.39 -5.65
C THR A 212 -14.39 -7.73 -6.57
N PHE A 213 -14.07 -8.35 -7.72
CA PHE A 213 -12.99 -7.87 -8.59
C PHE A 213 -13.27 -6.55 -9.31
N SER A 214 -14.53 -6.18 -9.49
CA SER A 214 -14.91 -4.91 -10.08
C SER A 214 -15.25 -3.93 -8.97
N LEU A 215 -14.73 -2.71 -9.01
CA LEU A 215 -15.22 -1.62 -8.15
C LEU A 215 -16.58 -1.15 -8.63
N ASP A 216 -16.85 -1.20 -9.93
CA ASP A 216 -18.20 -1.00 -10.43
C ASP A 216 -19.07 -2.16 -9.93
N GLY A 217 -20.13 -1.85 -9.20
CA GLY A 217 -21.19 -2.80 -8.88
C GLY A 217 -21.60 -3.50 -10.17
N GLU A 218 -21.72 -4.83 -10.17
CA GLU A 218 -22.29 -5.48 -11.35
C GLU A 218 -23.68 -4.85 -11.58
N PRO A 219 -24.00 -4.38 -12.81
CA PRO A 219 -25.39 -4.33 -13.17
C PRO A 219 -25.82 -5.80 -13.18
N GLY A 220 -26.63 -6.20 -12.20
CA GLY A 220 -27.13 -7.56 -12.12
C GLY A 220 -27.66 -8.03 -13.49
N GLY A 221 -27.22 -9.22 -13.89
CA GLY A 221 -27.65 -9.92 -15.10
C GLY A 221 -27.35 -11.40 -15.00
#